data_AF-Q2L7C7-F1
#
_entry.id   AF-Q2L7C7-F1
#
_cell.length_a   1.000
_cell.length_b   1.000
_cell.length_c   1.000
_cell.angle_alpha   90.00
_cell.angle_beta   90.00
_cell.angle_gamma   90.00
#
_symmetry.space_group_name_H-M   'P 1'
#
loop_
_entity.id
_entity.type
_entity.pdbx_description
1 polymer ?
#
loop_
_entity_poly.entity_id
_entity_poly.type
_entity_poly.pdbx_seq_one_letter_code
_entity_poly.pdbx_strand_id
1 'polypeptide(L)' 'MKMLSTKATCNSHGQDSSYFLGWEAYEKNPFDETSNPNGIIQMGLAENQ' A
#
# COMPACT_ATOMS: atom_id res chain seq x y z
N MET A 1 30.48 -5.43 -8.94
CA MET A 1 29.32 -4.56 -9.27
C MET A 1 28.14 -5.48 -9.55
N LYS A 2 27.01 -5.30 -8.87
CA LYS A 2 25.82 -6.14 -9.04
C LYS A 2 25.20 -5.79 -10.40
N MET A 3 25.37 -6.63 -11.42
CA MET A 3 24.83 -6.40 -12.76
C MET A 3 23.34 -6.78 -12.74
N LEU A 4 22.51 -5.85 -12.30
CA LEU A 4 21.06 -5.98 -12.32
C LEU A 4 20.52 -5.40 -13.64
N SER A 5 19.43 -5.98 -14.15
CA SER A 5 18.79 -5.49 -15.37
C SER A 5 18.16 -4.12 -15.14
N THR A 6 17.97 -3.35 -16.21
CA THR A 6 17.32 -2.03 -16.15
C THR A 6 15.93 -2.09 -15.51
N LYS A 7 15.19 -3.18 -15.69
CA LYS A 7 13.88 -3.37 -15.03
C LYS A 7 13.99 -3.52 -13.51
N ALA A 8 15.09 -4.11 -13.03
CA ALA A 8 15.33 -4.30 -11.61
C ALA A 8 15.94 -3.05 -10.94
N THR A 9 16.54 -2.14 -11.71
CA THR A 9 17.13 -0.89 -11.21
C THR A 9 16.27 0.34 -11.44
N CYS A 10 15.29 0.29 -12.33
CA CYS A 10 14.34 1.39 -12.51
C CYS A 10 13.28 1.39 -11.40
N ASN A 11 12.86 2.59 -10.99
CA ASN A 11 11.80 2.77 -9.99
C ASN A 11 10.44 2.39 -10.59
N SER A 12 10.20 1.09 -10.67
CA SER A 12 9.08 0.47 -11.39
C SER A 12 7.87 0.21 -10.49
N HIS A 13 8.03 0.38 -9.17
CA HIS A 13 6.98 0.06 -8.20
C HIS A 13 5.96 1.20 -8.03
N GLY A 14 6.32 2.43 -8.42
CA GLY A 14 5.39 3.57 -8.47
C GLY A 14 4.73 3.91 -7.13
N GLN A 15 5.20 3.35 -6.01
CA GLN A 15 4.66 3.57 -4.66
C GLN A 15 4.81 5.01 -4.21
N ASP A 16 5.75 5.74 -4.81
CA ASP A 16 5.94 7.18 -4.67
C ASP A 16 4.90 8.03 -5.44
N SER A 17 3.94 7.40 -6.12
CA SER A 17 2.78 8.05 -6.72
C SER A 17 1.68 8.34 -5.68
N SER A 18 0.99 9.47 -5.84
CA SER A 18 -0.10 9.90 -4.95
C SER A 18 -1.27 8.91 -4.87
N TYR A 19 -1.43 8.03 -5.86
CA TYR A 19 -2.46 6.99 -5.84
C TYR A 19 -2.26 5.95 -4.73
N PHE A 20 -1.06 5.82 -4.17
CA PHE A 20 -0.76 4.88 -3.08
C PHE A 20 -0.91 5.48 -1.69
N LEU A 21 -1.14 6.80 -1.56
CA LEU A 21 -1.25 7.45 -0.25
C LEU A 21 -2.40 6.90 0.60
N GLY A 22 -3.53 6.56 -0.04
CA GLY A 22 -4.65 5.93 0.65
C GLY A 22 -4.31 4.53 1.18
N TRP A 23 -3.52 3.77 0.41
CA TRP A 23 -3.05 2.45 0.81
C TRP A 23 -2.04 2.52 1.96
N GLU A 24 -1.06 3.43 1.86
CA GLU A 24 -0.07 3.65 2.93
C GLU A 24 -0.73 4.14 4.23
N ALA A 25 -1.75 5.00 4.13
CA ALA A 25 -2.52 5.46 5.29
C ALA A 25 -3.26 4.29 5.95
N TYR A 26 -3.89 3.41 5.17
CA TYR A 26 -4.52 2.20 5.66
C TYR A 26 -3.52 1.28 6.38
N GLU A 27 -2.34 1.03 5.79
CA GLU A 27 -1.31 0.18 6.43
C GLU A 27 -0.84 0.73 7.79
N LYS A 28 -0.77 2.05 7.95
CA LYS A 28 -0.38 2.70 9.20
C LYS A 28 -1.48 2.75 10.25
N ASN A 29 -2.75 2.71 9.85
CA ASN A 29 -3.89 2.86 10.74
C ASN A 29 -5.08 2.00 10.28
N PRO A 30 -4.97 0.66 10.31
CA PRO A 30 -6.05 -0.21 9.88
C PRO A 30 -7.21 -0.17 10.89
N PHE A 31 -8.44 -0.18 10.39
CA PHE A 31 -9.62 -0.34 11.22
C PHE A 31 -9.63 -1.73 11.89
N ASP A 32 -9.97 -1.73 13.18
CA ASP A 32 -10.32 -2.94 13.93
C ASP A 32 -11.47 -2.61 14.89
N GLU A 33 -12.52 -3.43 14.88
CA GLU A 33 -13.77 -3.11 15.58
C GLU A 33 -13.59 -2.98 17.10
N THR A 34 -12.59 -3.66 17.68
CA THR A 34 -12.38 -3.70 19.14
C THR A 34 -11.21 -2.83 19.59
N SER A 35 -10.09 -2.88 18.86
CA SER A 35 -8.82 -2.26 19.23
C SER A 35 -8.54 -0.94 18.52
N ASN A 36 -9.16 -0.69 17.35
CA ASN A 36 -9.00 0.55 16.60
C ASN A 36 -10.24 0.92 15.77
N PRO A 37 -11.38 1.22 16.42
CA PRO A 37 -12.64 1.49 15.72
C PRO A 37 -12.61 2.80 14.90
N ASN A 38 -11.58 3.63 15.09
CA ASN A 38 -11.35 4.86 14.33
C ASN A 38 -10.30 4.70 13.22
N GLY A 39 -9.82 3.46 12.99
CA GLY A 39 -8.90 3.17 11.90
C GLY A 39 -9.54 3.35 10.53
N ILE A 40 -8.72 3.32 9.50
CA ILE A 40 -9.12 3.42 8.10
C ILE A 40 -9.69 2.07 7.66
N ILE A 41 -10.91 2.09 7.13
CA ILE A 41 -11.58 0.90 6.59
C ILE A 41 -11.11 0.68 5.15
N GLN A 42 -10.67 -0.54 4.83
CA GLN A 42 -10.26 -0.88 3.48
C GLN A 42 -11.47 -1.09 2.57
N MET A 43 -11.64 -0.19 1.59
CA MET A 43 -12.66 -0.29 0.54
C MET A 43 -12.05 -0.29 -0.88
N GLY A 44 -10.72 -0.26 -0.98
CA GLY A 44 -10.00 -0.19 -2.26
C GLY A 44 -9.63 -1.53 -2.88
N LEU A 45 -9.83 -2.64 -2.17
CA LEU A 45 -9.59 -3.99 -2.70
C LEU A 45 -10.88 -4.58 -3.27
N ALA A 46 -10.80 -5.05 -4.51
CA ALA A 46 -11.86 -5.81 -5.16
C ALA A 46 -11.74 -7.29 -4.76
N GLU A 47 -12.02 -7.58 -3.49
CA GLU A 47 -12.01 -8.94 -2.93
C GLU A 47 -13.43 -9.41 -2.63
N ASN A 48 -13.71 -10.68 -2.87
CA ASN A 48 -14.94 -11.34 -2.43
C ASN A 48 -14.55 -12.37 -1.37
N GLN A 49 -14.96 -12.12 -0.13
CA GLN A 49 -14.61 -12.94 1.02
C GLN A 49 -15.47 -14.21 1.11
#